data_AF-A0A0R1Y3X4-F1
#
_entry.id   AF-A0A0R1Y3X4-F1
#
_cell.length_a   1.000
_cell.length_b   1.000
_cell.length_c   1.000
_cell.angle_alpha   90.00
_cell.angle_beta   90.00
_cell.angle_gamma   90.00
#
_symmetry.space_group_name_H-M   'P 1'
#
loop_
_entity.id
_entity.type
_entity.pdbx_description
1 polymer ?
#
loop_
_entity_poly.entity_id
_entity_poly.type
_entity_poly.pdbx_seq_one_letter_code
_entity_poly.pdbx_strand_id
1 'polypeptide(L)'
;MAEEKAKETKKVEKTSETKEDMPLAQKLSKAMSEIKAIEKDGTNESQNYKFQSESAIKAAVKAALVKYSLIIIPESTSILNRDVQEINKNYKGRNYKQILTTYDIQETFTITDGKEKFTGQMVGSGSD
;
A
#
# COMPACT_ATOMS: atom_id res chain seq x y z
N MET A 1 26.91 -58.69 -7.25
CA MET A 1 25.61 -58.50 -7.92
C MET A 1 24.62 -58.14 -6.84
N ALA A 2 24.55 -56.86 -6.52
CA ALA A 2 23.59 -55.89 -7.07
C ALA A 2 22.34 -55.82 -6.18
N GLU A 3 22.28 -54.72 -5.41
CA GLU A 3 21.14 -54.26 -4.61
C GLU A 3 19.93 -53.98 -5.52
N GLU A 4 18.72 -54.29 -5.06
CA GLU A 4 17.55 -53.51 -5.47
C GLU A 4 16.48 -53.52 -4.36
N LYS A 5 16.63 -52.59 -3.41
CA LYS A 5 15.53 -52.16 -2.55
C LYS A 5 14.68 -51.19 -3.35
N ALA A 6 13.53 -51.65 -3.84
CA ALA A 6 12.48 -50.79 -4.36
C ALA A 6 11.97 -49.88 -3.23
N LYS A 7 12.44 -48.62 -3.22
CA LYS A 7 11.88 -47.55 -2.39
C LYS A 7 10.57 -47.11 -3.02
N GLU A 8 9.49 -47.49 -2.36
CA GLU A 8 8.14 -46.99 -2.61
C GLU A 8 8.13 -45.48 -2.29
N THR A 9 8.17 -44.66 -3.34
CA THR A 9 8.05 -43.21 -3.26
C THR A 9 6.62 -42.86 -2.89
N LYS A 10 6.38 -42.64 -1.59
CA LYS A 10 5.16 -41.97 -1.11
C LYS A 10 5.04 -40.61 -1.78
N LYS A 11 4.08 -40.51 -2.70
CA LYS A 11 3.61 -39.31 -3.34
C LYS A 11 3.01 -38.41 -2.24
N VAL A 12 3.75 -37.37 -1.86
CA VAL A 12 3.27 -36.34 -0.92
C VAL A 12 2.13 -35.59 -1.63
N GLU A 13 0.91 -35.90 -1.24
CA GLU A 13 -0.29 -35.16 -1.62
C GLU A 13 -0.10 -33.70 -1.19
N LYS A 14 -0.11 -32.79 -2.16
CA LYS A 14 -0.21 -31.35 -1.92
C LYS A 14 -1.58 -31.11 -1.28
N THR A 15 -1.61 -31.03 0.04
CA THR A 15 -2.75 -30.48 0.78
C THR A 15 -2.95 -29.06 0.25
N SER A 16 -4.08 -28.82 -0.41
CA SER A 16 -4.46 -27.47 -0.83
C SER A 16 -4.75 -26.66 0.43
N GLU A 17 -3.76 -25.90 0.90
CA GLU A 17 -3.95 -24.94 1.98
C GLU A 17 -5.09 -23.99 1.60
N THR A 18 -6.23 -24.18 2.26
CA THR A 18 -7.37 -23.27 2.20
C THR A 18 -6.88 -21.89 2.63
N LYS A 19 -7.33 -20.83 1.94
CA LYS A 19 -6.95 -19.43 2.26
C LYS A 19 -7.16 -19.05 3.73
N GLU A 20 -8.02 -19.79 4.43
CA GLU A 20 -8.40 -19.58 5.83
C GLU A 20 -7.31 -19.99 6.83
N ASP A 21 -6.40 -20.90 6.45
CA ASP A 21 -5.36 -21.47 7.33
C ASP A 21 -3.99 -20.78 7.17
N MET A 22 -3.87 -19.81 6.26
CA MET A 22 -2.61 -19.08 6.07
C MET A 22 -2.39 -18.07 7.20
N PRO A 23 -1.16 -17.98 7.76
CA PRO A 23 -0.80 -16.92 8.71
C PRO A 23 -0.97 -15.52 8.11
N LEU A 24 -1.22 -14.52 8.95
CA LEU A 24 -1.45 -13.12 8.51
C LEU A 24 -0.30 -12.59 7.65
N ALA A 25 0.94 -12.90 8.02
CA ALA A 25 2.14 -12.50 7.26
C ALA A 25 2.14 -13.05 5.83
N GLN A 26 1.70 -14.30 5.63
CA GLN A 26 1.61 -14.91 4.30
C GLN A 26 0.46 -14.31 3.48
N LYS A 27 -0.69 -14.06 4.13
CA LYS A 27 -1.82 -13.36 3.49
C LYS A 27 -1.40 -11.97 3.00
N LEU A 28 -0.69 -11.22 3.84
CA LEU A 28 -0.13 -9.90 3.50
C LEU A 28 0.85 -9.98 2.34
N SER A 29 1.82 -10.90 2.39
CA SER A 29 2.79 -11.08 1.31
C SER A 29 2.11 -11.38 -0.03
N LYS A 30 1.12 -12.27 -0.04
CA LYS A 30 0.33 -12.59 -1.23
C LYS A 30 -0.48 -11.39 -1.72
N ALA A 31 -1.17 -10.69 -0.82
CA ALA A 31 -1.92 -9.48 -1.18
C ALA A 31 -1.01 -8.40 -1.81
N MET A 32 0.17 -8.16 -1.22
CA MET A 32 1.15 -7.21 -1.77
C MET A 32 1.64 -7.63 -3.16
N SER A 33 1.84 -8.92 -3.41
CA SER A 33 2.27 -9.42 -4.73
C SER A 33 1.23 -9.24 -5.84
N GLU A 34 -0.05 -9.06 -5.48
CA GLU A 34 -1.13 -8.85 -6.44
C GLU A 34 -1.38 -7.38 -6.77
N ILE A 35 -0.90 -6.46 -5.93
CA ILE A 35 -0.97 -5.03 -6.19
C ILE A 35 0.03 -4.71 -7.31
N LYS A 36 -0.51 -4.41 -8.49
CA LYS A 36 0.26 -4.06 -9.70
C LYS A 36 0.32 -2.54 -9.89
N ALA A 37 1.09 -2.13 -10.89
CA ALA A 37 1.10 -0.76 -11.35
C ALA A 37 -0.32 -0.28 -11.69
N ILE A 38 -0.66 0.92 -11.22
CA ILE A 38 -1.97 1.54 -11.44
C ILE A 38 -1.83 2.53 -12.60
N GLU A 39 -2.65 2.35 -13.62
CA GLU A 39 -2.69 3.23 -14.78
C GLU A 39 -3.21 4.62 -14.39
N LYS A 40 -2.75 5.63 -15.14
CA LYS A 40 -3.23 7.01 -14.97
C LYS A 40 -4.65 7.12 -15.52
N ASP A 41 -5.57 7.57 -14.69
CA ASP A 41 -6.99 7.74 -14.99
C ASP A 41 -7.43 9.22 -14.96
N GLY A 42 -6.63 10.10 -14.35
CA GLY A 42 -6.90 11.53 -14.26
C GLY A 42 -6.05 12.37 -15.23
N THR A 43 -6.60 13.50 -15.68
CA THR A 43 -5.87 14.52 -16.43
C THR A 43 -6.13 15.91 -15.83
N ASN A 44 -5.07 16.64 -15.51
CA ASN A 44 -5.12 18.05 -15.18
C ASN A 44 -4.92 18.84 -16.48
N GLU A 45 -6.01 19.38 -17.03
CA GLU A 45 -6.01 20.12 -18.30
C GLU A 45 -5.19 21.41 -18.22
N SER A 46 -5.22 22.10 -17.09
CA SER A 46 -4.48 23.36 -16.88
C SER A 46 -2.96 23.17 -16.98
N GLN A 47 -2.46 21.99 -16.57
CA GLN A 47 -1.04 21.66 -16.55
C GLN A 47 -0.66 20.57 -17.56
N ASN A 48 -1.60 20.12 -18.40
CA ASN A 48 -1.46 19.00 -19.32
C ASN A 48 -0.77 17.76 -18.71
N TYR A 49 -1.11 17.45 -17.45
CA TYR A 49 -0.49 16.37 -16.69
C TYR A 49 -1.48 15.24 -16.41
N LYS A 50 -1.07 13.99 -16.70
CA LYS A 50 -1.85 12.81 -16.35
C LYS A 50 -1.41 12.26 -14.98
N PHE A 51 -2.37 11.91 -14.14
CA PHE A 51 -2.15 11.42 -12.78
C PHE A 51 -2.99 10.16 -12.49
N GLN A 52 -2.57 9.40 -11.47
CA GLN A 52 -3.40 8.36 -10.86
C GLN A 52 -4.27 8.99 -9.78
N SER A 53 -5.58 8.80 -9.85
CA SER A 53 -6.51 9.24 -8.83
C SER A 53 -6.38 8.41 -7.57
N GLU A 54 -6.65 9.03 -6.42
CA GLU A 54 -6.74 8.33 -5.15
C GLU A 54 -7.76 7.18 -5.21
N SER A 55 -8.86 7.38 -5.93
CA SER A 55 -9.91 6.36 -6.12
C SER A 55 -9.39 5.13 -6.87
N ALA A 56 -8.58 5.32 -7.93
CA ALA A 56 -7.95 4.22 -8.65
C ALA A 56 -6.99 3.43 -7.75
N ILE A 57 -6.20 4.13 -6.93
CA ILE A 57 -5.31 3.51 -5.96
C ILE A 57 -6.09 2.69 -4.93
N LYS A 58 -7.14 3.28 -4.32
CA LYS A 58 -8.00 2.59 -3.35
C LYS A 58 -8.67 1.36 -3.94
N ALA A 59 -9.16 1.44 -5.17
CA ALA A 59 -9.83 0.32 -5.83
C ALA A 59 -8.88 -0.86 -6.04
N ALA A 60 -7.66 -0.60 -6.53
CA ALA A 60 -6.66 -1.63 -6.77
C ALA A 60 -6.23 -2.31 -5.47
N VAL A 61 -5.95 -1.53 -4.43
CA VAL A 61 -5.55 -2.06 -3.11
C VAL A 61 -6.70 -2.84 -2.46
N LYS A 62 -7.92 -2.30 -2.49
CA LYS A 62 -9.10 -2.95 -1.91
C LYS A 62 -9.36 -4.33 -2.51
N ALA A 63 -9.22 -4.49 -3.82
CA ALA A 63 -9.40 -5.78 -4.48
C ALA A 63 -8.44 -6.85 -3.94
N ALA A 64 -7.16 -6.48 -3.76
CA ALA A 64 -6.15 -7.39 -3.20
C ALA A 64 -6.46 -7.73 -1.73
N LEU A 65 -6.79 -6.75 -0.90
CA LEU A 65 -7.08 -6.97 0.52
C LEU A 65 -8.30 -7.88 0.74
N VAL A 66 -9.41 -7.63 0.02
CA VAL A 66 -10.64 -8.42 0.15
C VAL A 66 -10.41 -9.89 -0.23
N LYS A 67 -9.58 -10.16 -1.24
CA LYS A 67 -9.29 -11.53 -1.68
C LYS A 67 -8.62 -12.41 -0.62
N TYR A 68 -7.93 -11.77 0.33
CA TYR A 68 -7.22 -12.41 1.45
C TYR A 68 -7.85 -12.08 2.82
N SER A 69 -9.06 -11.52 2.83
CA SER A 69 -9.79 -11.15 4.05
C SER A 69 -9.02 -10.21 4.97
N LEU A 70 -8.25 -9.29 4.41
CA LEU A 70 -7.45 -8.33 5.15
C LEU A 70 -8.20 -7.00 5.30
N ILE A 71 -8.09 -6.39 6.48
CA ILE A 71 -8.59 -5.05 6.77
C ILE A 71 -7.47 -4.23 7.39
N ILE A 72 -7.34 -2.98 6.94
CA ILE A 72 -6.44 -1.97 7.53
C ILE A 72 -7.31 -0.96 8.27
N ILE A 73 -7.02 -0.73 9.53
CA ILE A 73 -7.75 0.16 10.44
C ILE A 73 -6.79 1.26 10.87
N PRO A 74 -7.01 2.53 10.44
CA PRO A 74 -6.26 3.66 10.96
C PRO A 74 -6.51 3.81 12.47
N GLU A 75 -5.45 4.04 13.24
CA GLU A 75 -5.56 4.22 14.70
C GLU A 75 -5.31 5.67 15.10
N SER A 76 -4.19 6.23 14.65
CA SER A 76 -3.82 7.60 15.00
C SER A 76 -2.94 8.22 13.94
N THR A 77 -3.00 9.56 13.85
CA THR A 77 -2.13 10.36 13.00
C THR A 77 -1.47 11.42 13.87
N SER A 78 -0.14 11.47 13.82
CA SER A 78 0.68 12.43 14.53
C SER A 78 1.39 13.33 13.54
N ILE A 79 1.40 14.64 13.79
CA ILE A 79 2.23 15.58 13.04
C ILE A 79 3.64 15.49 13.62
N LEU A 80 4.60 15.06 12.79
CA LEU A 80 6.02 15.05 13.16
C LEU A 80 6.65 16.43 12.98
N ASN A 81 6.29 17.10 11.88
CA ASN A 81 6.85 18.39 11.52
C ASN A 81 5.83 19.21 10.72
N ARG A 82 5.94 20.53 10.85
CA ARG A 82 5.20 21.50 10.05
C ARG A 82 6.16 22.59 9.62
N ASP A 83 6.39 22.69 8.31
CA ASP A 83 7.21 23.72 7.71
C ASP A 83 6.32 24.71 6.94
N VAL A 84 6.58 26.00 7.09
CA VAL A 84 5.82 27.08 6.43
C VAL A 84 6.81 27.98 5.74
N GLN A 85 6.74 28.03 4.41
CA GLN A 85 7.64 28.83 3.59
C GLN A 85 6.86 29.87 2.79
N GLU A 86 7.32 31.13 2.83
CA GLU A 86 6.90 32.14 1.86
C GLU A 86 7.78 32.06 0.61
N ILE A 87 7.18 31.68 -0.51
CA ILE A 87 7.83 31.54 -1.80
C ILE A 87 7.43 32.71 -2.70
N ASN A 88 8.40 33.46 -3.20
CA ASN A 88 8.18 34.45 -4.24
C ASN A 88 8.20 33.75 -5.60
N LYS A 89 7.08 33.79 -6.33
CA LYS A 89 6.97 33.25 -7.69
C LYS A 89 6.78 34.36 -8.71
N ASN A 90 7.41 34.19 -9.87
CA ASN A 90 7.12 34.99 -11.05
C ASN A 90 6.41 34.10 -12.08
N TYR A 91 5.22 34.50 -12.50
CA TYR A 91 4.52 33.84 -13.60
C TYR A 91 4.01 34.88 -14.58
N LYS A 92 4.39 34.74 -15.85
CA LYS A 92 4.05 35.67 -16.94
C LYS A 92 4.34 37.15 -16.58
N GLY A 93 5.48 37.40 -15.92
CA GLY A 93 5.92 38.75 -15.55
C GLY A 93 5.25 39.34 -14.31
N ARG A 94 4.33 38.61 -13.64
CA ARG A 94 3.74 39.03 -12.36
C ARG A 94 4.43 38.32 -11.21
N ASN A 95 4.90 39.10 -10.24
CA ASN A 95 5.36 38.59 -8.97
C ASN A 95 4.17 38.38 -8.04
N TYR A 96 4.09 37.20 -7.42
CA TYR A 96 3.14 36.92 -6.37
C TYR A 96 3.80 36.09 -5.28
N LYS A 97 3.30 36.24 -4.05
CA LYS A 97 3.69 35.43 -2.91
C LYS A 97 2.81 34.19 -2.84
N GLN A 98 3.42 33.04 -2.61
CA GLN A 98 2.74 31.81 -2.26
C GLN A 98 3.23 31.35 -0.89
N ILE A 99 2.31 31.03 0.01
CA ILE A 99 2.65 30.32 1.25
C ILE A 99 2.57 28.83 0.89
N LEU A 100 3.66 28.10 1.13
CA LEU A 100 3.69 26.64 1.02
C LEU A 100 3.80 26.07 2.43
N THR A 101 2.81 25.29 2.84
CA THR A 101 2.84 24.57 4.12
C THR A 101 3.08 23.10 3.86
N THR A 102 4.14 22.54 4.43
CA THR A 102 4.47 21.12 4.35
C THR A 102 4.25 20.48 5.71
N TYR A 103 3.59 19.33 5.72
CA TYR A 103 3.41 18.49 6.90
C TYR A 103 4.11 17.15 6.71
N ASP A 104 4.93 16.78 7.68
CA ASP A 104 5.39 15.41 7.84
C ASP A 104 4.52 14.76 8.92
N ILE A 105 3.87 13.65 8.58
CA ILE A 105 2.96 12.93 9.46
C ILE A 105 3.45 11.49 9.67
N GLN A 106 3.13 10.95 10.84
CA GLN A 106 3.23 9.53 11.12
C GLN A 106 1.83 8.99 11.40
N GLU A 107 1.42 7.99 10.63
CA GLU A 107 0.17 7.28 10.82
C GLU A 107 0.45 5.90 11.44
N THR A 108 -0.28 5.57 12.49
CA THR A 108 -0.31 4.22 13.08
C THR A 108 -1.57 3.53 12.60
N PHE A 109 -1.44 2.29 12.14
CA PHE A 109 -2.57 1.49 11.65
C PHE A 109 -2.44 0.04 12.09
N THR A 110 -3.58 -0.62 12.24
CA THR A 110 -3.66 -2.05 12.52
C THR A 110 -4.15 -2.79 11.28
N ILE A 111 -3.42 -3.83 10.90
CA ILE A 111 -3.81 -4.80 9.87
C ILE A 111 -4.31 -6.07 10.56
N THR A 112 -5.47 -6.57 10.16
CA THR A 112 -6.05 -7.78 10.74
C THR A 112 -6.80 -8.61 9.69
N ASP A 113 -6.84 -9.92 9.91
CA ASP A 113 -7.72 -10.85 9.21
C ASP A 113 -8.91 -11.31 10.08
N GLY A 114 -9.10 -10.67 11.24
CA GLY A 114 -10.09 -11.01 12.26
C GLY A 114 -9.59 -12.01 13.32
N LYS A 115 -8.48 -12.71 13.09
CA LYS A 115 -7.86 -13.65 14.05
C LYS A 115 -6.55 -13.08 14.59
N GLU A 116 -5.67 -12.66 13.70
CA GLU A 116 -4.36 -12.09 14.00
C GLU A 116 -4.36 -10.58 13.76
N LYS A 117 -3.44 -9.87 14.41
CA LYS A 117 -3.28 -8.42 14.27
C LYS A 117 -1.81 -8.05 14.15
N PHE A 118 -1.49 -7.15 13.25
CA PHE A 118 -0.21 -6.45 13.19
C PHE A 118 -0.43 -4.95 13.23
N THR A 119 0.36 -4.26 14.05
CA THR A 119 0.38 -2.80 14.08
C THR A 119 1.58 -2.32 13.31
N GLY A 120 1.36 -1.40 12.38
CA GLY A 120 2.37 -0.75 11.57
C GLY A 120 2.35 0.75 11.76
N GLN A 121 3.45 1.38 11.38
CA GLN A 121 3.58 2.83 11.29
C GLN A 121 4.06 3.21 9.90
N MET A 122 3.49 4.27 9.33
CA MET A 122 3.91 4.83 8.05
C MET A 122 4.14 6.33 8.21
N VAL A 123 5.23 6.82 7.65
CA VAL A 123 5.52 8.26 7.57
C VAL A 123 5.16 8.75 6.18
N GLY A 124 4.51 9.91 6.10
CA GLY A 124 4.16 10.57 4.85
C GLY A 124 4.45 12.06 4.92
N SER A 125 4.75 12.67 3.78
CA SER A 125 4.91 14.12 3.65
C SER A 125 3.93 14.65 2.60
N GLY A 126 3.32 15.79 2.85
CA GLY A 126 2.40 16.45 1.93
C GLY A 126 2.45 17.97 2.10
N SER A 127 2.22 18.68 0.99
CA SER A 127 2.26 20.15 0.98
C SER A 127 1.02 20.74 0.33
N ASP A 128 0.55 21.87 0.87
CA ASP A 128 -0.49 22.73 0.30
C ASP A 128 -0.04 24.21 0.30
#